data_AF-A0A9P7FKX1-F1
#
_entry.id   AF-A0A9P7FKX1-F1
#
_cell.length_a   1.000
_cell.length_b   1.000
_cell.length_c   1.000
_cell.angle_alpha   90.00
_cell.angle_beta   90.00
_cell.angle_gamma   90.00
#
_symmetry.space_group_name_H-M   'P 1'
#
loop_
_entity.id
_entity.type
_entity.pdbx_description
1 polymer ?
#
loop_
_entity_poly.entity_id
_entity_poly.type
_entity_poly.pdbx_seq_one_letter_code
_entity_poly.pdbx_strand_id
1 'polypeptide(L)'
;MFTRLTSLGPFYPPWVELIVNTVRYVPQLTDDQHHIVWNLLTEFADVFALSTREVKQVDFVKFRLSIPPDAGFSKKVHQCLLTQPQ
;
A
#
# COMPACT_ATOMS: atom_id res chain seq x y z
N MET A 1 -9.19 1.23 4.48
CA MET A 1 -8.09 2.20 4.24
C MET A 1 -7.11 2.10 5.40
N PHE A 2 -5.81 2.05 5.12
CA PHE A 2 -4.75 1.98 6.12
C PHE A 2 -3.93 3.27 6.07
N THR A 3 -3.37 3.67 7.21
CA THR A 3 -2.45 4.80 7.33
C THR A 3 -1.34 4.46 8.31
N ARG A 4 -0.24 5.21 8.32
CA ARG A 4 0.92 4.89 9.16
C ARG A 4 0.67 5.15 10.65
N LEU A 5 1.26 4.33 11.51
CA LEU A 5 1.19 4.37 12.97
C LEU A 5 2.25 5.31 13.57
N THR A 6 2.40 6.51 13.02
CA THR A 6 3.42 7.48 13.47
C THR A 6 2.75 8.77 13.95
N SER A 7 3.20 9.28 15.10
CA SER A 7 2.83 10.60 15.63
C SER A 7 3.50 11.75 14.86
N LEU A 8 4.59 11.47 14.15
CA LEU A 8 5.34 12.43 13.32
C LEU A 8 4.74 12.59 11.92
N GLY A 9 3.67 11.86 11.62
CA GLY A 9 2.99 11.88 10.32
C GLY A 9 3.59 10.88 9.31
N PRO A 10 2.93 10.72 8.15
CA PRO A 10 3.33 9.74 7.15
C PRO A 10 4.57 10.15 6.33
N PHE A 11 4.85 11.47 6.23
CA PHE A 11 5.95 12.06 5.46
C PHE A 11 7.19 12.42 6.29
N TYR A 12 7.43 11.74 7.41
CA TYR A 12 8.61 12.04 8.23
C TYR A 12 9.92 11.80 7.43
N PRO A 13 10.82 12.81 7.29
CA PRO A 13 11.87 12.80 6.27
C PRO A 13 12.80 11.57 6.28
N PRO A 14 13.28 11.08 7.45
CA PRO A 14 14.10 9.86 7.49
C PRO A 14 13.43 8.61 6.90
N TRP A 15 12.09 8.51 6.96
CA TRP A 15 11.38 7.39 6.34
C TRP A 15 11.31 7.55 4.82
N VAL A 16 11.08 8.78 4.34
CA VAL A 16 11.07 9.06 2.90
C VAL A 16 12.41 8.68 2.29
N GLU A 17 13.51 9.06 2.94
CA GLU A 17 14.87 8.67 2.53
C GLU A 17 15.04 7.14 2.50
N LEU A 18 14.57 6.43 3.54
CA LEU A 18 14.64 4.96 3.55
C LEU A 18 13.85 4.33 2.41
N ILE A 19 12.65 4.85 2.09
CA ILE A 19 11.83 4.36 0.97
C ILE A 19 12.57 4.58 -0.34
N VAL A 20 13.03 5.80 -0.59
CA VAL A 20 13.79 6.16 -1.80
C VAL A 20 15.02 5.26 -1.96
N ASN A 21 15.78 5.03 -0.88
CA ASN A 21 16.97 4.19 -0.89
C ASN A 21 16.67 2.70 -1.08
N THR A 22 15.45 2.25 -0.74
CA THR A 22 15.03 0.85 -0.92
C THR A 22 14.59 0.56 -2.35
N VAL A 23 14.12 1.58 -3.07
CA VAL A 23 13.65 1.43 -4.45
C VAL A 23 14.84 1.11 -5.36
N ARG A 24 14.73 -0.01 -6.09
CA ARG A 24 15.71 -0.40 -7.10
C ARG A 24 15.33 0.22 -8.44
N TYR A 25 16.22 1.05 -8.95
CA TYR A 25 16.13 1.68 -10.26
C TYR A 25 16.59 0.70 -11.36
N VAL A 26 15.99 0.81 -12.54
CA VAL A 26 16.49 0.12 -13.75
C VAL A 26 17.78 0.83 -14.20
N PRO A 27 18.82 0.12 -14.67
CA PRO A 27 20.17 0.68 -14.89
C PRO A 27 20.32 1.74 -16.00
N GLN A 28 19.24 2.31 -16.54
CA GLN A 28 19.26 3.26 -17.65
C GLN A 28 18.37 4.49 -17.43
N LEU A 29 18.25 4.95 -16.18
CA LEU A 29 17.60 6.24 -15.91
C LEU A 29 18.63 7.36 -16.10
N THR A 30 18.26 8.39 -16.86
CA THR A 30 19.05 9.64 -16.90
C THR A 30 18.88 10.40 -15.58
N ASP A 31 19.75 11.38 -15.31
CA ASP A 31 19.67 12.21 -14.10
C ASP A 31 18.31 12.91 -13.98
N ASP A 32 17.76 13.41 -15.09
CA ASP A 32 16.43 14.03 -15.13
C ASP A 32 15.32 13.04 -14.74
N GLN A 33 15.41 11.81 -15.25
CA GLN A 33 14.42 10.77 -14.92
C GLN A 33 14.56 10.32 -13.47
N HIS A 34 15.79 10.23 -12.95
CA HIS A 34 16.04 10.01 -11.53
C HIS A 34 15.39 11.08 -10.66
N HIS A 35 15.50 12.36 -11.05
CA HIS A 35 14.87 13.45 -10.33
C HIS A 35 13.33 13.36 -10.34
N ILE A 36 12.73 13.01 -11.49
CA ILE A 36 11.29 12.79 -11.61
C ILE A 36 10.84 11.65 -10.68
N VAL A 37 11.54 10.52 -10.68
CA VAL A 37 11.18 9.37 -9.82
C VAL A 37 11.37 9.72 -8.35
N TRP A 38 12.44 10.43 -7.99
CA TRP A 38 12.67 10.87 -6.61
C TRP A 38 11.55 11.78 -6.10
N ASN A 39 11.11 12.74 -6.92
CA ASN A 39 9.97 13.61 -6.61
C ASN A 39 8.68 12.79 -6.41
N LEU A 40 8.42 11.83 -7.30
CA LEU A 40 7.23 10.97 -7.21
C LEU A 40 7.24 10.12 -5.94
N LEU A 41 8.37 9.49 -5.61
CA LEU A 41 8.49 8.68 -4.39
C LEU A 41 8.33 9.51 -3.12
N THR A 42 8.78 10.77 -3.15
CA THR A 42 8.65 11.70 -2.03
C THR A 42 7.20 12.17 -1.86
N GLU A 43 6.52 12.51 -2.97
CA GLU A 43 5.13 12.94 -2.99
C GLU A 43 4.18 11.85 -2.48
N PHE A 44 4.44 10.59 -2.83
CA PHE A 44 3.58 9.44 -2.48
C PHE A 44 4.21 8.52 -1.42
N ALA A 45 5.12 9.04 -0.59
CA ALA A 45 5.81 8.26 0.43
C ALA A 45 4.87 7.64 1.49
N ASP A 46 3.70 8.23 1.69
CA ASP A 46 2.66 7.75 2.61
C ASP A 46 1.98 6.45 2.16
N VAL A 47 1.99 6.17 0.85
CA VAL A 47 1.43 4.95 0.25
C VAL A 47 2.30 3.74 0.55
N PHE A 48 3.62 3.93 0.65
CA PHE A 48 4.55 2.86 0.93
C PHE A 48 4.61 2.55 2.43
N ALA A 49 4.88 1.31 2.79
CA ALA A 49 5.22 0.89 4.13
C ALA A 49 6.43 -0.04 4.06
N LEU A 50 7.46 0.23 4.86
CA LEU A 50 8.63 -0.65 4.90
C LEU A 50 8.31 -1.94 5.67
N SER A 51 7.31 -1.88 6.56
CA SER A 51 6.76 -3.04 7.26
C SER A 51 5.24 -2.96 7.41
N THR A 52 4.57 -4.12 7.41
CA THR A 52 3.15 -4.23 7.77
C THR A 52 2.85 -3.86 9.22
N ARG A 53 3.88 -3.84 10.09
CA ARG A 53 3.75 -3.39 11.49
C ARG A 53 3.61 -1.87 11.63
N GLU A 54 3.96 -1.12 10.59
CA GLU A 54 3.96 0.35 10.61
C GLU A 54 2.59 0.94 10.21
N VAL A 55 1.63 0.11 9.80
CA VAL A 55 0.32 0.57 9.32
C VAL A 55 -0.79 0.20 10.31
N LYS A 56 -1.75 1.11 10.46
CA LYS A 56 -3.00 0.91 11.20
C LYS A 56 -4.19 1.13 10.30
N GLN A 57 -5.29 0.46 10.60
CA GLN A 57 -6.55 0.76 9.94
C GLN A 57 -7.00 2.17 10.31
N VAL A 58 -7.47 2.91 9.32
CA VAL A 58 -8.11 4.21 9.52
C VAL A 58 -9.44 4.00 10.25
N ASP A 59 -9.61 4.65 11.39
CA ASP A 59 -10.76 4.50 12.30
C ASP A 59 -11.99 5.31 11.88
N PHE A 60 -11.80 6.40 11.13
CA PHE A 60 -12.88 7.25 10.63
C PHE A 60 -13.55 6.74 9.35
N VAL A 61 -12.91 5.84 8.58
CA VAL A 61 -13.51 5.21 7.39
C VAL A 61 -13.98 3.80 7.74
N LYS A 62 -15.23 3.69 8.20
CA LYS A 62 -15.90 2.40 8.31
C LYS A 62 -16.55 2.07 6.97
N PHE A 63 -15.98 1.13 6.23
CA PHE A 63 -16.65 0.54 5.08
C PHE A 63 -17.91 -0.17 5.57
N ARG A 64 -19.07 0.47 5.41
CA ARG A 64 -20.37 -0.11 5.76
C ARG A 64 -20.87 -0.87 4.54
N LEU A 65 -20.86 -2.19 4.64
CA LEU A 65 -21.58 -3.02 3.71
C LEU A 65 -23.09 -2.84 3.97
N SER A 66 -23.82 -2.28 3.01
CA SER A 66 -25.29 -2.22 3.04
C SER A 66 -25.86 -3.60 2.70
N ILE A 67 -25.75 -4.53 3.65
CA ILE A 67 -26.25 -5.90 3.50
C ILE A 67 -27.71 -5.93 3.97
N PRO A 68 -28.66 -6.31 3.09
CA PRO A 68 -30.04 -6.56 3.50
C PRO A 68 -30.12 -7.64 4.58
N PRO A 69 -31.05 -7.57 5.54
CA PRO A 69 -31.21 -8.58 6.60
C PRO A 69 -31.38 -10.01 6.05
N ASP A 70 -32.03 -10.14 4.90
CA ASP A 70 -32.34 -11.42 4.25
C ASP A 70 -31.32 -11.83 3.18
N ALA A 71 -30.16 -11.17 3.13
CA ALA A 71 -29.14 -11.46 2.14
C ALA A 71 -28.52 -12.85 2.38
N GLY A 72 -28.78 -13.78 1.47
CA GLY A 72 -28.10 -15.07 1.41
C GLY A 72 -26.75 -14.95 0.74
N PHE A 73 -25.66 -15.13 1.49
CA PHE A 73 -24.32 -15.27 0.91
C PHE A 73 -24.04 -16.71 0.53
N SER A 74 -23.42 -16.92 -0.62
CA SER A 74 -22.92 -18.23 -0.98
C SER A 74 -21.87 -18.68 0.04
N LYS A 75 -22.18 -19.74 0.79
CA LYS A 75 -21.23 -20.41 1.70
C LYS A 75 -20.24 -21.30 0.94
N LYS A 76 -20.43 -21.48 -0.37
CA LYS A 76 -19.52 -22.25 -1.23
C LYS A 76 -18.29 -21.41 -1.53
N VAL A 77 -17.17 -21.82 -0.95
CA VAL A 77 -15.86 -21.28 -1.28
C VAL A 77 -15.54 -21.69 -2.72
N HIS A 78 -15.71 -20.77 -3.68
CA HIS A 78 -15.22 -20.96 -5.05
C HIS A 78 -13.75 -20.55 -5.08
N GLN A 79 -12.88 -21.40 -4.53
CA GLN A 79 -11.45 -21.28 -4.79
C GLN A 79 -11.23 -21.60 -6.27
N CYS A 80 -10.81 -20.60 -7.03
CA CYS A 80 -10.21 -20.87 -8.33
C CYS A 80 -8.89 -21.61 -8.05
N LEU A 81 -8.82 -22.90 -8.35
CA LEU A 81 -7.59 -23.67 -8.22
C LEU A 81 -6.51 -22.98 -9.05
N LEU A 82 -5.42 -22.56 -8.41
CA LEU A 82 -4.32 -21.83 -9.06
C LEU A 82 -3.48 -22.71 -10.01
N THR A 83 -3.83 -23.99 -10.15
CA THR A 83 -3.17 -24.94 -11.04
C THR A 83 -4.21 -25.91 -11.61
N GLN A 84 -4.12 -26.19 -12.91
CA GLN A 84 -4.86 -27.31 -13.50
C GLN A 84 -4.30 -28.63 -12.92
N PRO A 85 -5.15 -29.63 -12.62
CA PRO A 85 -4.66 -30.96 -12.25
C PRO A 85 -3.83 -31.53 -13.41
N GLN A 86 -2.64 -32.05 -13.09
CA GLN A 86 -1.77 -32.77 -14.03
C GLN A 86 -2.34 -34.15 -14.39
#